data_AF-A0A1C3CV38-F1
#
_entry.id   AF-A0A1C3CV38-F1
#
_cell.length_a   1.000
_cell.length_b   1.000
_cell.length_c   1.000
_cell.angle_alpha   90.00
_cell.angle_beta   90.00
_cell.angle_gamma   90.00
#
_symmetry.space_group_name_H-M   'P 1'
#
loop_
_entity.id
_entity.type
_entity.pdbx_description
1 polymer ?
#
loop_
_entity_poly.entity_id
_entity_poly.type
_entity_poly.pdbx_seq_one_letter_code
_entity_poly.pdbx_strand_id
1 'polypeptide(L)'
;MENLFKAILDIFRTHNILLYVVCIVAGLLSYNVMGVADLTGYNEIKAEYKNYIGLIFLVSAITIIVLCIKSIITFFHNVFVSSRDQKRLAKLIDVKITNLTNQEKAVLLQFFIQQSETIWLPFRGQEVVELLNAGILSLASNTARMTRAGEAAMLKLPNEMMQKLAQTYPDIYSNKYKKELLDELIYNHTPESVRVVNENRNLFGY
;
A
#
# COMPACT_ATOMS: atom_id res chain seq x y z
N MET A 1 3.17 -13.55 -18.87
CA MET A 1 4.60 -13.86 -19.09
C MET A 1 5.49 -12.87 -18.35
N GLU A 2 5.33 -11.55 -18.53
CA GLU A 2 6.10 -10.52 -17.80
C GLU A 2 6.06 -10.64 -16.26
N ASN A 3 4.88 -10.85 -15.68
CA ASN A 3 4.74 -10.95 -14.21
C ASN A 3 5.48 -12.18 -13.63
N LEU A 4 5.64 -13.23 -14.43
CA LEU A 4 6.29 -14.47 -14.02
C LEU A 4 7.81 -14.32 -14.08
N PHE A 5 8.32 -13.66 -15.11
CA PHE A 5 9.74 -13.31 -15.22
C PHE A 5 10.18 -12.35 -14.11
N LYS A 6 9.35 -11.35 -13.79
CA LYS A 6 9.61 -10.40 -12.71
C LYS A 6 9.62 -11.08 -11.33
N ALA A 7 8.69 -12.01 -11.09
CA ALA A 7 8.67 -12.81 -9.86
C ALA A 7 9.90 -13.73 -9.73
N ILE A 8 10.34 -14.37 -10.82
CA ILE A 8 11.58 -15.16 -10.84
C ILE A 8 12.79 -14.27 -10.53
N LEU A 9 12.87 -13.09 -11.14
CA LEU A 9 13.98 -12.18 -10.93
C LEU A 9 14.00 -11.60 -9.51
N ASP A 10 12.84 -11.31 -8.94
CA ASP A 10 12.72 -10.90 -7.54
C ASP A 10 13.09 -12.04 -6.57
N ILE A 11 12.83 -13.30 -6.92
CA ILE A 11 13.33 -14.47 -6.16
C ILE A 11 14.86 -14.47 -6.14
N PHE A 12 15.52 -14.33 -7.29
CA PHE A 12 16.98 -14.28 -7.35
C PHE A 12 17.56 -13.06 -6.61
N ARG A 13 16.84 -11.94 -6.62
CA ARG A 13 17.26 -10.69 -5.97
C ARG A 13 17.08 -10.70 -4.44
N THR A 14 16.08 -11.42 -3.95
CA THR A 14 15.75 -11.48 -2.50
C THR A 14 16.61 -12.49 -1.75
N HIS A 15 17.11 -13.52 -2.44
CA HIS A 15 17.91 -14.58 -1.84
C HIS A 15 19.41 -14.35 -2.05
N ASN A 16 20.24 -14.98 -1.22
CA ASN A 16 21.69 -14.76 -1.20
C ASN A 16 22.33 -15.29 -2.51
N ILE A 17 22.79 -14.39 -3.37
CA ILE A 17 23.36 -14.71 -4.69
C ILE A 17 24.51 -15.72 -4.61
N LEU A 18 25.25 -15.71 -3.51
CA LEU A 18 26.33 -16.66 -3.23
C LEU A 18 25.83 -18.12 -3.16
N LEU A 19 24.62 -18.33 -2.65
CA LEU A 19 24.05 -19.67 -2.50
C LEU A 19 23.74 -20.31 -3.86
N TYR A 20 23.29 -19.51 -4.83
CA TYR A 20 23.10 -19.97 -6.21
C TYR A 20 24.44 -20.28 -6.89
N VAL A 21 25.43 -19.40 -6.73
CA VAL A 21 26.77 -19.60 -7.31
C VAL A 21 27.41 -20.88 -6.77
N VAL A 22 27.37 -21.10 -5.46
CA VAL A 22 27.89 -22.31 -4.81
C VAL A 22 27.15 -23.55 -5.32
N CYS A 23 25.82 -23.50 -5.43
CA CYS A 23 25.04 -24.63 -5.93
C CYS A 23 25.39 -24.95 -7.40
N ILE A 24 25.53 -23.94 -8.26
CA ILE A 24 25.83 -24.13 -9.69
C ILE A 24 27.24 -24.69 -9.85
N VAL A 25 28.24 -24.10 -9.18
CA VAL A 25 29.64 -24.54 -9.27
C VAL A 25 29.80 -25.96 -8.72
N ALA A 26 29.21 -26.26 -7.56
CA ALA A 26 29.26 -27.60 -6.97
C ALA A 26 28.56 -28.63 -7.88
N GLY A 27 27.43 -28.28 -8.50
CA GLY A 27 26.72 -29.15 -9.44
C GLY A 27 27.50 -29.42 -10.72
N LEU A 28 28.07 -28.38 -11.34
CA LEU A 28 28.89 -28.51 -12.56
C LEU A 28 30.11 -29.42 -12.33
N LEU A 29 30.77 -29.26 -11.18
CA LEU A 29 31.93 -30.09 -10.80
C LEU A 29 31.52 -31.53 -10.45
N SER A 30 30.49 -31.72 -9.62
CA SER A 30 30.09 -33.06 -9.15
C SER A 30 29.56 -33.96 -10.27
N TYR A 31 28.87 -33.41 -11.28
CA TYR A 31 28.26 -34.19 -12.35
C TYR A 31 29.03 -34.12 -13.69
N ASN A 32 30.22 -33.52 -13.69
CA ASN A 32 31.05 -33.28 -14.88
C ASN A 32 30.26 -32.72 -16.08
N VAL A 33 29.36 -31.78 -15.80
CA VAL A 33 28.54 -31.15 -16.84
C VAL A 33 29.47 -30.34 -17.74
N MET A 34 29.39 -30.55 -19.06
CA MET A 34 30.26 -29.92 -20.08
C MET A 34 31.76 -30.23 -19.95
N GLY A 35 32.17 -31.30 -19.25
CA GLY A 35 33.59 -31.64 -19.11
C GLY A 35 34.37 -30.71 -18.17
N VAL A 36 33.66 -29.90 -17.36
CA VAL A 36 34.29 -28.92 -16.46
C VAL A 36 35.16 -29.61 -15.41
N ALA A 37 34.78 -30.81 -14.94
CA ALA A 37 35.57 -31.53 -13.95
C ALA A 37 36.94 -31.98 -14.50
N ASP A 38 37.00 -32.25 -15.80
CA ASP A 38 38.26 -32.58 -16.49
C ASP A 38 39.12 -31.32 -16.66
N LEU A 39 38.50 -30.19 -17.01
CA LEU A 39 39.20 -28.91 -17.20
C LEU A 39 39.81 -28.35 -15.91
N THR A 40 39.16 -28.55 -14.76
CA THR A 40 39.60 -28.01 -13.46
C THR A 40 40.48 -28.99 -12.66
N GLY A 41 40.79 -30.17 -13.20
CA GLY A 41 41.50 -31.23 -12.48
C GLY A 41 40.69 -31.84 -11.32
N TYR A 42 39.37 -31.59 -11.27
CA TYR A 42 38.50 -32.11 -10.21
C TYR A 42 38.46 -33.65 -10.21
N ASN A 43 38.60 -34.26 -11.39
CA ASN A 43 38.63 -35.70 -11.51
C ASN A 43 39.84 -36.36 -10.85
N GLU A 44 40.93 -35.65 -10.61
CA GLU A 44 42.14 -36.17 -9.97
C GLU A 44 42.12 -36.05 -8.44
N ILE A 45 41.11 -35.38 -7.88
CA ILE A 45 40.99 -35.17 -6.43
C ILE A 45 40.61 -36.48 -5.73
N LYS A 46 41.10 -36.69 -4.50
CA LYS A 46 40.71 -37.83 -3.65
C LYS A 46 39.18 -37.92 -3.50
N ALA A 47 38.67 -39.15 -3.53
CA ALA A 47 37.23 -39.43 -3.47
C ALA A 47 36.52 -38.83 -2.25
N GLU A 48 37.20 -38.73 -1.11
CA GLU A 48 36.68 -38.12 0.12
C GLU A 48 36.23 -36.66 -0.10
N TYR A 49 37.04 -35.85 -0.78
CA TYR A 49 36.70 -34.45 -1.08
C TYR A 49 35.56 -34.31 -2.10
N LYS A 50 35.46 -35.26 -3.05
CA LYS A 50 34.35 -35.31 -4.00
C LYS A 50 33.00 -35.53 -3.30
N ASN A 51 32.98 -36.38 -2.27
CA ASN A 51 31.79 -36.63 -1.46
C ASN A 51 31.34 -35.39 -0.69
N TYR A 52 32.27 -34.62 -0.11
CA TYR A 52 31.94 -33.37 0.57
C TYR A 52 31.35 -32.32 -0.38
N ILE A 53 31.89 -32.19 -1.59
CA ILE A 53 31.40 -31.24 -2.60
C ILE A 53 30.01 -31.64 -3.10
N GLY A 54 29.76 -32.94 -3.33
CA GLY A 54 28.42 -33.44 -3.64
C GLY A 54 27.41 -33.21 -2.51
N LEU A 55 27.84 -33.29 -1.25
CA LEU A 55 27.00 -32.99 -0.10
C LEU A 55 26.66 -31.50 0.00
N ILE A 56 27.63 -30.61 -0.26
CA ILE A 56 27.41 -29.16 -0.35
C ILE A 56 26.42 -28.83 -1.47
N PHE A 57 26.52 -29.49 -2.63
CA PHE A 57 25.56 -29.35 -3.71
C PHE A 57 24.14 -29.74 -3.25
N LEU A 58 23.97 -30.91 -2.62
CA LEU A 58 22.67 -31.37 -2.14
C LEU A 58 22.04 -30.40 -1.14
N VAL A 59 22.80 -29.95 -0.13
CA VAL A 59 22.32 -29.00 0.88
C VAL A 59 21.92 -27.68 0.23
N SER A 60 22.73 -27.19 -0.72
CA SER A 60 22.44 -25.93 -1.43
C SER A 60 21.21 -26.06 -2.32
N ALA A 61 21.07 -27.18 -3.04
CA ALA A 61 19.93 -27.45 -3.92
C ALA A 61 18.62 -27.55 -3.13
N ILE A 62 18.60 -28.30 -2.02
CA ILE A 62 17.43 -28.39 -1.13
C ILE A 62 17.06 -27.01 -0.60
N THR A 63 18.05 -26.22 -0.16
CA THR A 63 17.82 -24.86 0.33
C THR A 63 17.18 -23.97 -0.73
N ILE A 64 17.69 -24.00 -1.97
CA ILE A 64 17.11 -23.25 -3.10
C ILE A 64 15.66 -23.69 -3.34
N ILE A 65 15.38 -24.99 -3.36
CA ILE A 65 14.03 -25.53 -3.58
C ILE A 65 13.06 -25.00 -2.52
N VAL A 66 13.44 -25.06 -1.24
CA VAL A 66 12.61 -24.55 -0.13
C VAL A 66 12.36 -23.05 -0.27
N LEU A 67 13.39 -22.26 -0.61
CA LEU A 67 13.27 -20.82 -0.81
C LEU A 67 12.35 -20.48 -1.99
N CYS A 68 12.48 -21.19 -3.11
CA CYS A 68 11.60 -21.06 -4.27
C CYS A 68 10.14 -21.38 -3.91
N ILE A 69 9.89 -22.50 -3.21
CA ILE A 69 8.55 -22.89 -2.77
C ILE A 69 7.95 -21.81 -1.86
N LYS A 70 8.71 -21.34 -0.86
CA LYS A 70 8.26 -20.28 0.05
C LYS A 70 7.87 -19.02 -0.73
N SER A 71 8.71 -18.59 -1.66
CA SER A 71 8.44 -17.38 -2.44
C SER A 71 7.21 -17.53 -3.35
N ILE A 72 6.99 -18.70 -3.95
CA ILE A 72 5.80 -18.98 -4.75
C ILE A 72 4.55 -18.89 -3.86
N ILE A 73 4.57 -19.52 -2.68
CA ILE A 73 3.45 -19.48 -1.73
C ILE A 73 3.17 -18.03 -1.31
N THR A 74 4.20 -17.24 -0.96
CA THR A 74 4.03 -15.84 -0.57
C THR A 74 3.46 -15.00 -1.73
N PHE A 75 3.92 -15.23 -2.96
CA PHE A 75 3.39 -14.55 -4.13
C PHE A 75 1.89 -14.82 -4.31
N PHE A 76 1.48 -16.08 -4.30
CA PHE A 76 0.06 -16.43 -4.41
C PHE A 76 -0.76 -15.88 -3.24
N HIS A 77 -0.26 -15.99 -2.01
CA HIS A 77 -0.94 -15.44 -0.85
C HIS A 77 -1.16 -13.93 -0.98
N ASN A 78 -0.14 -13.17 -1.39
CA ASN A 78 -0.25 -11.73 -1.57
C ASN A 78 -1.23 -11.35 -2.68
N VAL A 79 -1.24 -12.08 -3.80
CA VAL A 79 -2.20 -11.85 -4.90
C VAL A 79 -3.64 -12.12 -4.46
N PHE A 80 -3.88 -13.22 -3.74
CA PHE A 80 -5.23 -13.58 -3.28
C PHE A 80 -5.74 -12.65 -2.17
N VAL A 81 -4.89 -12.30 -1.21
CA VAL A 81 -5.26 -11.43 -0.08
C VAL A 81 -5.48 -9.99 -0.56
N SER A 82 -4.56 -9.44 -1.37
CA SER A 82 -4.71 -8.06 -1.88
C SER A 82 -5.98 -7.87 -2.70
N SER A 83 -6.33 -8.83 -3.56
CA SER A 83 -7.56 -8.74 -4.37
C SER A 83 -8.82 -8.79 -3.50
N ARG A 84 -8.83 -9.63 -2.46
CA ARG A 84 -9.99 -9.75 -1.56
C ARG A 84 -10.15 -8.52 -0.69
N ASP A 85 -9.06 -7.98 -0.17
CA ASP A 85 -9.09 -6.83 0.72
C ASP A 85 -9.41 -5.54 -0.02
N GLN A 86 -8.90 -5.36 -1.25
CA GLN A 86 -9.32 -4.25 -2.12
C GLN A 86 -10.82 -4.28 -2.40
N LYS A 87 -11.38 -5.46 -2.73
CA LYS A 87 -12.83 -5.60 -2.96
C LYS A 87 -13.65 -5.33 -1.70
N ARG A 88 -13.16 -5.73 -0.53
CA ARG A 88 -13.82 -5.44 0.75
C ARG A 88 -13.79 -3.94 1.06
N LEU A 89 -12.64 -3.30 0.90
CA LEU A 89 -12.47 -1.87 1.11
C LEU A 89 -13.37 -1.06 0.16
N ALA A 90 -13.42 -1.42 -1.13
CA ALA A 90 -14.31 -0.79 -2.10
C ALA A 90 -15.79 -0.88 -1.68
N LYS A 91 -16.23 -2.05 -1.19
CA LYS A 91 -17.59 -2.22 -0.66
C LYS A 91 -17.87 -1.38 0.58
N LEU A 92 -16.90 -1.28 1.50
CA LEU A 92 -17.05 -0.43 2.69
C LEU A 92 -17.17 1.04 2.31
N ILE A 93 -16.36 1.49 1.35
CA ILE A 93 -16.44 2.84 0.79
C ILE A 93 -17.81 3.08 0.14
N ASP A 94 -18.31 2.16 -0.69
CA ASP A 94 -19.64 2.27 -1.31
C ASP A 94 -20.75 2.44 -0.28
N VAL A 95 -20.76 1.58 0.75
CA VAL A 95 -21.76 1.61 1.82
C VAL A 95 -21.64 2.86 2.66
N LYS A 96 -20.43 3.36 2.92
CA LYS A 96 -20.24 4.58 3.70
C LYS A 96 -20.67 5.82 2.91
N ILE A 97 -20.33 5.90 1.63
CA ILE A 97 -20.72 7.03 0.76
C ILE A 97 -22.23 7.17 0.70
N THR A 98 -22.99 6.07 0.60
CA THR A 98 -24.46 6.16 0.55
C THR A 98 -25.07 6.56 1.89
N ASN A 99 -24.36 6.34 3.00
CA ASN A 99 -24.83 6.56 4.37
C ASN A 99 -23.98 7.61 5.13
N LEU A 100 -23.54 8.66 4.44
CA LEU A 100 -22.82 9.76 5.09
C LEU A 100 -23.74 10.55 6.02
N THR A 101 -23.27 10.83 7.23
CA THR A 101 -23.95 11.76 8.13
C THR A 101 -23.83 13.20 7.62
N ASN A 102 -24.70 14.10 8.08
CA ASN A 102 -24.60 15.52 7.67
C ASN A 102 -23.28 16.15 8.11
N GLN A 103 -22.74 15.76 9.26
CA GLN A 103 -21.46 16.26 9.73
C GLN A 103 -20.30 15.78 8.85
N GLU A 104 -20.31 14.50 8.47
CA GLU A 104 -19.31 13.96 7.52
C GLU A 104 -19.42 14.62 6.15
N LYS A 105 -20.64 14.88 5.67
CA LYS A 105 -20.84 15.64 4.43
C LYS A 105 -20.25 17.04 4.55
N ALA A 106 -20.45 17.72 5.67
CA ALA A 106 -19.87 19.03 5.93
C ALA A 106 -18.33 19.01 5.99
N VAL A 107 -17.72 17.94 6.52
CA VAL A 107 -16.26 17.73 6.48
C VAL A 107 -15.77 17.56 5.04
N LEU A 108 -16.39 16.67 4.27
CA LEU A 108 -16.02 16.42 2.87
C LEU A 108 -16.21 17.65 2.00
N LEU A 109 -17.23 18.45 2.28
CA LEU A 109 -17.51 19.71 1.60
C LEU A 109 -16.35 20.71 1.70
N GLN A 110 -15.57 20.67 2.78
CA GLN A 110 -14.40 21.55 2.94
C GLN A 110 -13.38 21.38 1.80
N PHE A 111 -13.23 20.17 1.24
CA PHE A 111 -12.34 19.94 0.09
C PHE A 111 -12.83 20.67 -1.16
N PHE A 112 -14.15 20.74 -1.37
CA PHE A 112 -14.78 21.44 -2.50
C PHE A 112 -14.73 22.95 -2.32
N ILE A 113 -14.97 23.45 -1.11
CA ILE A 113 -14.87 24.89 -0.78
C ILE A 113 -13.44 25.38 -0.98
N GLN A 114 -12.46 24.60 -0.54
CA GLN A 114 -11.04 24.97 -0.63
C GLN A 114 -10.41 24.64 -1.99
N GLN A 115 -11.17 24.00 -2.89
CA GLN A 115 -10.72 23.57 -4.22
C GLN A 115 -9.39 22.81 -4.21
N SER A 116 -9.22 21.92 -3.23
CA SER A 116 -7.99 21.17 -3.03
C SER A 116 -8.29 19.72 -2.70
N GLU A 117 -7.54 18.80 -3.29
CA GLU A 117 -7.54 17.37 -2.92
C GLU A 117 -7.02 17.16 -1.50
N THR A 118 -6.25 18.11 -0.96
CA THR A 118 -5.51 17.96 0.28
C THR A 118 -5.73 19.16 1.18
N ILE A 119 -6.24 18.93 2.39
CA ILE A 119 -6.57 19.99 3.35
C ILE A 119 -6.15 19.59 4.77
N TRP A 120 -6.03 20.57 5.66
CA TRP A 120 -5.81 20.33 7.09
C TRP A 120 -7.12 20.02 7.79
N LEU A 121 -7.18 18.90 8.50
CA LEU A 121 -8.34 18.47 9.29
C LEU A 121 -7.91 18.00 10.68
N PRO A 122 -8.80 18.08 11.70
CA PRO A 122 -8.53 17.58 13.04
C PRO A 122 -8.41 16.05 13.00
N PHE A 123 -7.19 15.52 13.20
CA PHE A 123 -6.88 14.10 13.05
C PHE A 123 -7.67 13.20 14.02
N ARG A 124 -8.02 13.75 15.20
CA ARG A 124 -8.81 13.06 16.23
C ARG A 124 -10.29 13.46 16.25
N GLY A 125 -10.76 14.26 15.28
CA GLY A 125 -12.18 14.57 15.15
C GLY A 125 -12.96 13.31 14.78
N GLN A 126 -14.11 13.07 15.42
CA GLN A 126 -14.87 11.84 15.24
C GLN A 126 -15.19 11.57 13.78
N GLU A 127 -15.73 12.57 13.08
CA GLU A 127 -16.13 12.48 11.67
C GLU A 127 -14.93 12.24 10.76
N VAL A 128 -13.79 12.86 11.08
CA VAL A 128 -12.54 12.67 10.34
C VAL A 128 -12.00 11.25 10.52
N VAL A 129 -12.03 10.73 11.75
CA VAL A 129 -11.63 9.37 12.07
C VAL A 129 -12.55 8.35 11.40
N GLU A 130 -13.86 8.58 11.39
CA GLU A 130 -14.83 7.72 10.70
C GLU A 130 -14.57 7.68 9.19
N LEU A 131 -14.31 8.83 8.56
CA LEU A 131 -13.97 8.92 7.14
C LEU A 131 -12.61 8.27 6.79
N LEU A 132 -11.62 8.36 7.69
CA LEU A 132 -10.33 7.68 7.57
C LEU A 132 -10.49 6.15 7.68
N ASN A 133 -11.23 5.68 8.69
CA ASN A 133 -11.48 4.26 8.90
C ASN A 133 -12.29 3.63 7.77
N ALA A 134 -13.18 4.40 7.15
CA ALA A 134 -13.92 3.99 5.97
C ALA A 134 -13.08 3.99 4.68
N GLY A 135 -11.84 4.51 4.70
CA GLY A 135 -10.97 4.61 3.53
C GLY A 135 -11.39 5.67 2.52
N ILE A 136 -12.24 6.62 2.92
CA ILE A 136 -12.65 7.77 2.07
C ILE A 136 -11.54 8.83 2.07
N LEU A 137 -10.96 9.09 3.25
CA LEU A 137 -9.80 9.96 3.42
C LEU A 137 -8.52 9.14 3.58
N SER A 138 -7.40 9.74 3.19
CA SER A 138 -6.06 9.19 3.38
C SER A 138 -5.12 10.24 3.94
N LEU A 139 -4.08 9.82 4.67
CA LEU A 139 -3.08 10.75 5.17
C LEU A 139 -2.18 11.20 4.01
N ALA A 140 -2.07 12.50 3.77
CA ALA A 140 -1.22 13.06 2.72
C ALA A 140 0.22 13.30 3.18
N SER A 141 0.40 13.56 4.48
CA SER A 141 1.71 13.79 5.10
C SER A 141 1.73 13.26 6.53
N ASN A 142 2.88 12.74 6.96
CA ASN A 142 3.12 12.32 8.34
C ASN A 142 3.32 13.51 9.30
N THR A 143 3.24 14.75 8.82
CA THR A 143 3.33 15.95 9.65
C THR A 143 1.97 16.31 10.24
N ALA A 144 1.91 16.37 11.56
CA ALA A 144 0.78 16.94 12.29
C ALA A 144 1.16 18.30 12.88
N ARG A 145 0.18 19.20 13.00
CA ARG A 145 0.32 20.51 13.64
C ARG A 145 -0.62 20.59 14.84
N MET A 146 -0.13 21.15 15.95
CA MET A 146 -0.99 21.37 17.11
C MET A 146 -1.87 22.59 16.88
N THR A 147 -3.17 22.44 17.07
CA THR A 147 -4.19 23.49 16.97
C THR A 147 -5.01 23.55 18.25
N ARG A 148 -5.92 24.52 18.37
CA ARG A 148 -6.87 24.59 19.49
C ARG A 148 -7.85 23.41 19.53
N ALA A 149 -8.06 22.74 18.41
CA ALA A 149 -8.86 21.51 18.32
C ALA A 149 -8.04 20.23 18.50
N GLY A 150 -6.76 20.36 18.90
CA GLY A 150 -5.80 19.26 18.99
C GLY A 150 -4.95 19.12 17.73
N GLU A 151 -4.51 17.90 17.44
CA GLU A 151 -3.64 17.60 16.30
C GLU A 151 -4.41 17.72 14.98
N ALA A 152 -4.00 18.65 14.12
CA ALA A 152 -4.43 18.73 12.73
C ALA A 152 -3.43 18.00 11.83
N ALA A 153 -3.93 17.15 10.94
CA ALA A 153 -3.12 16.44 9.96
C ALA A 153 -3.56 16.85 8.55
N MET A 154 -2.62 16.73 7.61
CA MET A 154 -2.91 16.97 6.20
C MET A 154 -3.53 15.71 5.61
N LEU A 155 -4.82 15.79 5.28
CA LEU A 155 -5.61 14.68 4.74
C LEU A 155 -5.92 14.90 3.27
N LYS A 156 -5.95 13.81 2.51
CA LYS A 156 -6.25 13.77 1.10
C LYS A 156 -7.57 13.06 0.82
N LEU A 157 -8.40 13.71 0.01
CA LEU A 157 -9.56 13.15 -0.66
C LEU A 157 -9.18 12.92 -2.14
N PRO A 158 -9.07 11.66 -2.61
CA PRO A 158 -8.72 11.39 -4.00
C PRO A 158 -9.74 11.96 -5.00
N ASN A 159 -9.30 12.41 -6.18
CA ASN A 159 -10.18 12.94 -7.23
C ASN A 159 -11.30 11.97 -7.64
N GLU A 160 -10.99 10.69 -7.74
CA GLU A 160 -12.00 9.65 -8.04
C GLU A 160 -13.14 9.69 -7.01
N MET A 161 -12.79 9.97 -5.75
CA MET A 161 -13.76 10.08 -4.67
C MET A 161 -14.54 11.39 -4.70
N MET A 162 -13.89 12.50 -5.04
CA MET A 162 -14.59 13.77 -5.29
C MET A 162 -15.63 13.62 -6.41
N GLN A 163 -15.27 12.96 -7.52
CA GLN A 163 -16.19 12.69 -8.62
C GLN A 163 -17.36 11.81 -8.17
N LYS A 164 -17.09 10.76 -7.41
CA LYS A 164 -18.12 9.87 -6.89
C LYS A 164 -19.08 10.57 -5.94
N LEU A 165 -18.58 11.43 -5.05
CA LEU A 165 -19.39 12.27 -4.18
C LEU A 165 -20.29 13.22 -4.98
N ALA A 166 -19.75 13.86 -6.04
CA ALA A 166 -20.52 14.72 -6.93
C ALA A 166 -21.62 13.96 -7.71
N GLN A 167 -21.42 12.68 -8.00
CA GLN A 167 -22.44 11.82 -8.62
C GLN A 167 -23.50 11.38 -7.61
N THR A 168 -23.12 11.01 -6.38
CA THR A 168 -24.05 10.53 -5.35
C THR A 168 -24.87 11.66 -4.72
N TYR A 169 -24.25 12.82 -4.49
CA TYR A 169 -24.91 13.99 -3.90
C TYR A 169 -24.69 15.24 -4.79
N PRO A 170 -25.33 15.28 -5.98
CA PRO A 170 -25.16 16.39 -6.92
C PRO A 170 -25.64 17.73 -6.33
N ASP A 171 -26.63 17.69 -5.44
CA ASP A 171 -27.16 18.87 -4.75
C ASP A 171 -26.15 19.51 -3.77
N ILE A 172 -25.05 18.83 -3.43
CA ILE A 172 -24.03 19.30 -2.47
C ILE A 172 -22.70 19.58 -3.16
N TYR A 173 -22.20 18.60 -3.91
CA TYR A 173 -20.80 18.59 -4.38
C TYR A 173 -20.62 18.87 -5.87
N SER A 174 -21.70 19.17 -6.60
CA SER A 174 -21.63 19.48 -8.03
C SER A 174 -21.78 20.98 -8.29
N ASN A 175 -21.49 21.41 -9.52
CA ASN A 175 -21.73 22.78 -9.96
C ASN A 175 -23.22 23.18 -9.97
N LYS A 176 -24.14 22.23 -9.73
CA LYS A 176 -25.60 22.44 -9.61
C LYS A 176 -26.07 22.33 -8.15
N TYR A 177 -25.22 22.68 -7.19
CA TYR A 177 -25.54 22.57 -5.78
C TYR A 177 -26.72 23.48 -5.38
N LYS A 178 -27.46 23.06 -4.35
CA LYS A 178 -28.54 23.86 -3.75
C LYS A 178 -27.95 24.71 -2.63
N LYS A 179 -28.01 26.03 -2.79
CA LYS A 179 -27.41 26.98 -1.84
C LYS A 179 -27.94 26.82 -0.41
N GLU A 180 -29.24 26.61 -0.24
CA GLU A 180 -29.87 26.43 1.09
C GLU A 180 -29.28 25.24 1.86
N LEU A 181 -29.10 24.12 1.17
CA LEU A 181 -28.58 22.89 1.76
C LEU A 181 -27.07 22.99 2.02
N LEU A 182 -26.35 23.73 1.17
CA LEU A 182 -24.95 24.06 1.40
C LEU A 182 -24.78 24.92 2.67
N ASP A 183 -25.57 25.99 2.79
CA ASP A 183 -25.54 26.89 3.94
C ASP A 183 -25.90 26.11 5.22
N GLU A 184 -26.94 25.26 5.18
CA GLU A 184 -27.30 24.37 6.29
C GLU A 184 -26.12 23.49 6.74
N LEU A 185 -25.43 22.84 5.80
CA LEU A 185 -24.27 22.00 6.12
C LEU A 185 -23.12 22.81 6.73
N ILE A 186 -22.83 23.99 6.19
CA ILE A 186 -21.75 24.84 6.66
C ILE A 186 -22.04 25.34 8.07
N TYR A 187 -23.22 25.90 8.32
CA TYR A 187 -23.55 26.56 9.59
C TYR A 187 -23.95 25.58 10.70
N ASN A 188 -24.72 24.54 10.38
CA ASN A 188 -25.34 23.69 11.40
C ASN A 188 -24.64 22.34 11.59
N HIS A 189 -23.88 21.88 10.59
CA HIS A 189 -23.33 20.53 10.60
C HIS A 189 -21.80 20.45 10.53
N THR A 190 -21.10 21.54 10.22
CA THR A 190 -19.62 21.53 10.27
C THR A 190 -19.16 21.33 11.71
N PRO A 191 -18.40 20.26 12.02
CA PRO A 191 -17.91 20.02 13.37
C PRO A 191 -17.06 21.17 13.87
N GLU A 192 -17.19 21.52 15.16
CA GLU A 192 -16.45 22.63 15.77
C GLU A 192 -14.93 22.41 15.65
N SER A 193 -14.47 21.16 15.77
CA SER A 193 -13.06 20.80 15.58
C SER A 193 -12.54 21.18 14.19
N VAL A 194 -13.36 21.04 13.15
CA VAL A 194 -13.00 21.40 11.76
C VAL A 194 -13.00 22.91 11.58
N ARG A 195 -14.00 23.61 12.15
CA ARG A 195 -14.05 25.08 12.12
C ARG A 195 -12.82 25.70 12.76
N VAL A 196 -12.45 25.22 13.95
CA VAL A 196 -11.27 25.69 14.67
C VAL A 196 -9.97 25.45 13.89
N VAL A 197 -9.82 24.32 13.20
CA VAL A 197 -8.65 24.06 12.36
C VAL A 197 -8.60 25.02 11.17
N ASN A 198 -9.74 25.25 10.51
CA ASN A 198 -9.84 26.19 9.39
C ASN A 198 -9.56 27.65 9.84
N GLU A 199 -10.05 28.06 11.00
CA GLU A 199 -9.75 29.37 11.59
C GLU A 199 -8.26 29.52 11.90
N ASN A 200 -7.66 28.51 12.54
CA ASN A 200 -6.22 28.48 12.80
C ASN A 200 -5.43 28.62 11.50
N ARG A 201 -5.82 27.88 10.47
CA ARG A 201 -5.21 27.94 9.15
C ARG A 201 -5.26 29.35 8.56
N ASN A 202 -6.41 30.01 8.62
CA ASN A 202 -6.58 31.37 8.11
C ASN A 202 -5.72 32.40 8.89
N LEU A 203 -5.51 32.18 10.18
CA LEU A 203 -4.68 33.05 11.02
C LEU A 203 -3.18 32.87 10.80
N PHE A 204 -2.72 31.64 10.57
CA PHE A 204 -1.29 31.29 10.51
C PHE A 204 -0.78 30.97 9.09
N GLY A 205 -1.65 30.96 8.08
CA GLY A 205 -1.29 30.93 6.67
C GLY A 205 -0.67 29.62 6.17
N TYR A 206 -1.17 28.47 6.61
CA TYR A 206 -0.69 27.15 6.18
C TYR A 206 -1.75 26.28 5.50
#